data_AF-A0A951JLX2-F1
#
_entry.id   AF-A0A951JLX2-F1
#
_cell.length_a   1.000
_cell.length_b   1.000
_cell.length_c   1.000
_cell.angle_alpha   90.00
_cell.angle_beta   90.00
_cell.angle_gamma   90.00
#
_symmetry.space_group_name_H-M   'P 1'
#
loop_
_entity.id
_entity.type
_entity.pdbx_description
1 polymer ?
#
loop_
_entity_poly.entity_id
_entity_poly.type
_entity_poly.pdbx_seq_one_letter_code
_entity_poly.pdbx_strand_id
1 'polypeptide(L)'
;KRLKFSNAETDRTVHLVAQHADVPAPDAPAPELRRWLRRVGRDYVNDLFRLRIADLRARGGDDPRLEATTLLWKRVREEFAREAPLEIGDLAISGAELRALGIPPGPVYGEILRDLLERVTDDPSLNDRETLMGMVAERVSDAEE
;
A
#
# COMPACT_ATOMS: atom_id res chain seq x y z
N LYS A 1 -1.68 -9.24 29.52
CA LYS A 1 -2.28 -10.03 28.41
C LYS A 1 -2.68 -11.42 28.93
N ARG A 2 -3.98 -11.76 29.04
CA ARG A 2 -4.47 -13.05 29.62
C ARG A 2 -4.31 -14.26 28.68
N LEU A 3 -4.44 -14.04 27.37
CA LEU A 3 -4.43 -15.10 26.35
C LEU A 3 -3.02 -15.49 25.84
N LYS A 4 -1.94 -14.92 26.42
CA LYS A 4 -0.52 -15.25 26.13
C LYS A 4 -0.11 -15.31 24.63
N PHE A 5 -0.83 -14.62 23.74
CA PHE A 5 -0.43 -14.50 22.33
C PHE A 5 0.91 -13.78 22.17
N SER A 6 1.63 -14.14 21.11
CA SER A 6 2.85 -13.44 20.72
C SER A 6 2.54 -11.98 20.34
N ASN A 7 3.56 -11.13 20.34
CA ASN A 7 3.41 -9.74 19.87
C ASN A 7 3.04 -9.72 18.39
N ALA A 8 3.70 -10.53 17.55
CA ALA A 8 3.38 -10.64 16.13
C ALA A 8 1.91 -11.00 15.86
N GLU A 9 1.35 -11.98 16.59
CA GLU A 9 -0.08 -12.32 16.48
C GLU A 9 -0.98 -11.18 16.95
N THR A 10 -0.59 -10.49 18.04
CA THR A 10 -1.33 -9.34 18.55
C THR A 10 -1.38 -8.24 17.50
N ASP A 11 -0.23 -7.86 16.94
CA ASP A 11 -0.08 -6.75 16.01
C ASP A 11 -0.82 -7.04 14.69
N ARG A 12 -0.65 -8.26 14.15
CA ARG A 12 -1.42 -8.72 12.98
C ARG A 12 -2.93 -8.64 13.24
N THR A 13 -3.39 -9.11 14.39
CA THR A 13 -4.83 -9.11 14.71
C THR A 13 -5.37 -7.69 14.83
N VAL A 14 -4.67 -6.82 15.57
CA VAL A 14 -5.05 -5.41 15.72
C VAL A 14 -5.11 -4.71 14.36
N HIS A 15 -4.11 -4.95 13.51
CA HIS A 15 -4.06 -4.39 12.16
C HIS A 15 -5.24 -4.84 11.30
N LEU A 16 -5.51 -6.16 11.23
CA LEU A 16 -6.65 -6.68 10.45
C LEU A 16 -7.99 -6.14 10.95
N VAL A 17 -8.19 -6.07 12.27
CA VAL A 17 -9.42 -5.52 12.86
C VAL A 17 -9.55 -4.02 12.57
N ALA A 18 -8.46 -3.26 12.56
CA ALA A 18 -8.50 -1.84 12.21
C ALA A 18 -8.93 -1.60 10.76
N GLN A 19 -8.59 -2.50 9.83
CA GLN A 19 -8.82 -2.31 8.39
C GLN A 19 -10.11 -2.99 7.86
N HIS A 20 -10.68 -4.00 8.55
CA HIS A 20 -11.70 -4.88 7.93
C HIS A 20 -13.05 -4.20 7.56
N ALA A 21 -13.39 -3.11 8.25
CA ALA A 21 -14.63 -2.38 8.05
C ALA A 21 -14.54 -1.35 6.91
N ASP A 22 -13.36 -0.74 6.73
CA ASP A 22 -13.12 0.36 5.78
C ASP A 22 -12.44 -0.17 4.51
N VAL A 23 -13.24 -0.83 3.67
CA VAL A 23 -12.78 -1.29 2.34
C VAL A 23 -13.36 -0.40 1.24
N PRO A 24 -12.61 -0.13 0.16
CA PRO A 24 -13.09 0.63 -0.98
C PRO A 24 -14.30 -0.04 -1.63
N ALA A 25 -15.11 0.76 -2.30
CA ALA A 25 -16.15 0.24 -3.17
C ALA A 25 -15.53 -0.56 -4.33
N PRO A 26 -16.20 -1.59 -4.87
CA PRO A 26 -15.66 -2.40 -5.96
C PRO A 26 -15.38 -1.62 -7.24
N ASP A 27 -15.98 -0.45 -7.41
CA ASP A 27 -15.82 0.48 -8.54
C ASP A 27 -14.94 1.69 -8.21
N ALA A 28 -14.32 1.74 -7.01
CA ALA A 28 -13.43 2.82 -6.60
C ALA A 28 -12.30 3.06 -7.62
N PRO A 29 -11.84 4.29 -7.86
CA PRO A 29 -10.72 4.56 -8.75
C PRO A 29 -9.47 3.73 -8.41
N ALA A 30 -8.67 3.36 -9.42
CA ALA A 30 -7.47 2.56 -9.20
C ALA A 30 -6.45 3.17 -8.22
N PRO A 31 -6.21 4.51 -8.21
CA PRO A 31 -5.36 5.14 -7.20
C PRO A 31 -5.87 4.92 -5.77
N GLU A 32 -7.18 5.03 -5.56
CA GLU A 32 -7.80 4.81 -4.25
C GLU A 32 -7.59 3.36 -3.76
N LEU A 33 -7.76 2.40 -4.68
CA LEU A 33 -7.50 0.99 -4.39
C LEU A 33 -6.03 0.75 -4.00
N ARG A 34 -5.08 1.34 -4.73
CA ARG A 34 -3.63 1.19 -4.43
C ARG A 34 -3.25 1.83 -3.10
N ARG A 35 -3.76 3.04 -2.80
CA ARG A 35 -3.54 3.68 -1.48
C ARG A 35 -4.10 2.84 -0.34
N TRP A 36 -5.30 2.26 -0.53
CA TRP A 36 -5.85 1.31 0.44
C TRP A 36 -4.98 0.06 0.59
N LEU A 37 -4.53 -0.54 -0.52
CA LEU A 37 -3.62 -1.69 -0.49
C LEU A 37 -2.31 -1.41 0.24
N ARG A 38 -1.71 -0.23 0.03
CA ARG A 38 -0.50 0.20 0.74
C ARG A 38 -0.75 0.37 2.24
N ARG A 39 -1.91 0.89 2.64
CA ARG A 39 -2.30 1.01 4.06
C ARG A 39 -2.51 -0.36 4.72
N VAL A 40 -3.11 -1.30 3.99
CA VAL A 40 -3.32 -2.67 4.47
C VAL A 40 -2.01 -3.45 4.50
N GLY A 41 -1.12 -3.24 3.53
CA GLY A 41 0.10 -4.02 3.34
C GLY A 41 -0.16 -5.35 2.64
N ARG A 42 0.77 -5.74 1.76
CA ARG A 42 0.62 -6.92 0.88
C ARG A 42 0.44 -8.21 1.68
N ASP A 43 1.13 -8.33 2.81
CA ASP A 43 1.08 -9.51 3.68
C ASP A 43 -0.27 -9.72 4.37
N TYR A 44 -1.04 -8.65 4.59
CA TYR A 44 -2.28 -8.71 5.37
C TYR A 44 -3.53 -8.81 4.51
N VAL A 45 -3.47 -8.43 3.23
CA VAL A 45 -4.68 -8.29 2.41
C VAL A 45 -5.45 -9.60 2.28
N ASN A 46 -4.75 -10.73 2.10
CA ASN A 46 -5.38 -12.05 1.98
C ASN A 46 -6.24 -12.38 3.22
N ASP A 47 -5.67 -12.13 4.39
CA ASP A 47 -6.33 -12.42 5.65
C ASP A 47 -7.43 -11.40 5.97
N LEU A 48 -7.29 -10.17 5.48
CA LEU A 48 -8.34 -9.16 5.56
C LEU A 48 -9.59 -9.59 4.80
N PHE A 49 -9.44 -10.09 3.56
CA PHE A 49 -10.57 -10.61 2.79
C PHE A 49 -11.21 -11.84 3.43
N ARG A 50 -10.40 -12.75 4.00
CA ARG A 50 -10.91 -13.90 4.76
C ARG A 50 -11.73 -13.46 5.97
N LEU A 51 -11.21 -12.51 6.76
CA LEU A 51 -11.90 -11.95 7.92
C LEU A 51 -13.22 -11.29 7.52
N ARG A 52 -13.19 -10.47 6.46
CA ARG A 52 -14.38 -9.79 5.95
C ARG A 52 -15.46 -10.77 5.48
N ILE A 53 -15.10 -11.79 4.70
CA ILE A 53 -16.05 -12.81 4.24
C ILE A 53 -16.66 -13.56 5.44
N ALA A 54 -15.84 -13.91 6.43
CA ALA A 54 -16.32 -14.57 7.65
C ALA A 54 -17.29 -13.69 8.44
N ASP A 55 -16.99 -12.40 8.63
CA ASP A 55 -17.86 -11.45 9.32
C ASP A 55 -19.20 -11.26 8.60
N LEU A 56 -19.18 -11.10 7.28
CA LEU A 56 -20.40 -10.95 6.49
C LEU A 56 -21.28 -12.21 6.56
N ARG A 57 -20.69 -13.41 6.42
CA ARG A 57 -21.42 -14.68 6.54
C ARG A 57 -22.02 -14.88 7.93
N ALA A 58 -21.35 -14.42 8.98
CA ALA A 58 -21.86 -14.50 10.34
C ALA A 58 -23.10 -13.63 10.58
N ARG A 59 -23.30 -12.58 9.77
CA ARG A 59 -24.48 -11.69 9.83
C ARG A 59 -25.70 -12.23 9.08
N GLY A 60 -25.50 -13.22 8.20
CA GLY A 60 -26.52 -13.84 7.36
C GLY A 60 -25.92 -14.24 6.01
N GLY A 61 -26.30 -15.42 5.50
CA GLY A 61 -25.69 -16.01 4.29
C GLY A 61 -25.84 -15.19 3.00
N ASP A 62 -26.85 -14.32 2.94
CA ASP A 62 -27.24 -13.57 1.74
C ASP A 62 -26.89 -12.07 1.81
N ASP A 63 -25.85 -11.68 2.56
CA ASP A 63 -25.42 -10.27 2.60
C ASP A 63 -24.91 -9.82 1.21
N PRO A 64 -25.52 -8.82 0.55
CA PRO A 64 -25.13 -8.36 -0.79
C PRO A 64 -23.67 -7.84 -0.84
N ARG A 65 -23.08 -7.51 0.32
CA ARG A 65 -21.67 -7.11 0.40
C ARG A 65 -20.70 -8.26 0.13
N LEU A 66 -21.15 -9.52 0.12
CA LEU A 66 -20.32 -10.67 -0.27
C LEU A 66 -19.93 -10.61 -1.75
N GLU A 67 -20.86 -10.24 -2.63
CA GLU A 67 -20.59 -10.05 -4.05
C GLU A 67 -19.63 -8.88 -4.26
N ALA A 68 -19.90 -7.73 -3.62
CA ALA A 68 -19.02 -6.57 -3.65
C ALA A 68 -17.60 -6.92 -3.19
N THR A 69 -17.46 -7.69 -2.10
CA THR A 69 -16.16 -8.14 -1.59
C THR A 69 -15.44 -9.06 -2.59
N THR A 70 -16.18 -9.90 -3.31
CA THR A 70 -15.63 -10.78 -4.35
C THR A 70 -15.11 -9.99 -5.55
N LEU A 71 -15.86 -8.97 -5.99
CA LEU A 71 -15.45 -8.06 -7.07
C LEU A 71 -14.22 -7.24 -6.69
N LEU A 72 -14.20 -6.70 -5.47
CA LEU A 72 -13.03 -5.99 -4.94
C LEU A 72 -11.80 -6.90 -4.91
N TRP A 73 -11.95 -8.15 -4.45
CA TRP A 73 -10.87 -9.13 -4.43
C TRP A 73 -10.28 -9.38 -5.82
N LYS A 74 -11.14 -9.48 -6.84
CA LYS A 74 -10.69 -9.62 -8.24
C LYS A 74 -9.80 -8.44 -8.66
N ARG A 75 -10.20 -7.20 -8.35
CA ARG A 75 -9.42 -6.00 -8.67
C ARG A 75 -8.09 -5.93 -7.92
N VAL A 76 -8.06 -6.32 -6.65
CA VAL A 76 -6.82 -6.43 -5.88
C VAL A 76 -5.84 -7.38 -6.57
N ARG A 77 -6.32 -8.52 -7.06
CA ARG A 77 -5.48 -9.47 -7.80
C ARG A 77 -4.97 -8.90 -9.12
N GLU A 78 -5.75 -8.05 -9.80
CA GLU A 78 -5.31 -7.35 -11.01
C GLU A 78 -4.20 -6.34 -10.71
N GLU A 79 -4.31 -5.55 -9.62
CA GLU A 79 -3.24 -4.64 -9.20
C GLU A 79 -1.95 -5.39 -8.82
N PHE A 80 -2.06 -6.55 -8.16
CA PHE A 80 -0.90 -7.41 -7.89
C PHE A 80 -0.30 -8.02 -9.14
N ALA A 81 -1.11 -8.41 -10.11
CA ALA A 81 -0.63 -8.94 -11.39
C ALA A 81 0.08 -7.88 -12.25
N ARG A 82 -0.25 -6.60 -12.04
CA ARG A 82 0.43 -5.45 -12.67
C ARG A 82 1.71 -5.03 -11.95
N GLU A 83 2.06 -5.68 -10.85
CA GLU A 83 3.21 -5.31 -10.01
C GLU A 83 3.17 -3.83 -9.60
N ALA A 84 1.98 -3.31 -9.31
CA ALA A 84 1.82 -1.93 -8.88
C ALA A 84 2.71 -1.65 -7.64
N PRO A 85 3.44 -0.52 -7.59
CA PRO A 85 4.28 -0.20 -6.46
C PRO A 85 3.42 0.13 -5.24
N LEU A 86 3.64 -0.60 -4.14
CA LEU A 86 2.87 -0.44 -2.89
C LEU A 86 3.78 -0.20 -1.69
N GLU A 87 5.06 -0.54 -1.79
CA GLU A 87 6.04 -0.40 -0.73
C GLU A 87 7.31 0.28 -1.27
N ILE A 88 8.15 0.83 -0.38
CA ILE A 88 9.39 1.53 -0.78
C ILE A 88 10.31 0.60 -1.60
N GLY A 89 10.30 -0.69 -1.30
CA GLY A 89 11.09 -1.68 -2.03
C GLY A 89 10.65 -1.91 -3.48
N ASP A 90 9.43 -1.47 -3.85
CA ASP A 90 8.92 -1.57 -5.22
C ASP A 90 9.36 -0.39 -6.11
N LEU A 91 10.00 0.64 -5.54
CA LEU A 91 10.48 1.78 -6.30
C LEU A 91 11.63 1.38 -7.22
N ALA A 92 11.63 1.94 -8.43
CA ALA A 92 12.71 1.75 -9.42
C ALA A 92 14.05 2.41 -9.01
N ILE A 93 14.06 3.14 -7.90
CA ILE A 93 15.25 3.73 -7.29
C ILE A 93 15.35 3.38 -5.81
N SER A 94 16.55 3.49 -5.27
CA SER A 94 16.88 3.22 -3.88
C SER A 94 17.73 4.35 -3.29
N GLY A 95 18.18 4.16 -2.05
CA GLY A 95 19.16 5.08 -1.44
C GLY A 95 20.49 5.18 -2.20
N ALA A 96 20.82 4.21 -3.07
CA ALA A 96 22.02 4.30 -3.90
C ALA A 96 21.93 5.44 -4.92
N GLU A 97 20.77 5.61 -5.55
CA GLU A 97 20.49 6.69 -6.49
C GLU A 97 20.49 8.05 -5.79
N LEU A 98 19.88 8.14 -4.61
CA LEU A 98 19.88 9.38 -3.81
C LEU A 98 21.31 9.80 -3.44
N ARG A 99 22.18 8.84 -3.11
CA ARG A 99 23.60 9.10 -2.86
C ARG A 99 24.33 9.60 -4.11
N ALA A 100 24.01 9.03 -5.28
CA ALA A 100 24.62 9.45 -6.54
C ALA A 100 24.25 10.89 -6.92
N LEU A 101 23.09 11.38 -6.47
CA LEU A 101 22.68 12.79 -6.57
C LEU A 101 23.34 13.71 -5.54
N GLY A 102 24.23 13.19 -4.69
CA GLY A 102 24.92 13.98 -3.66
C GLY A 102 24.10 14.22 -2.40
N ILE A 103 22.91 13.60 -2.26
CA ILE A 103 22.07 13.78 -1.06
C ILE A 103 22.73 13.04 0.11
N PRO A 104 23.00 13.73 1.24
CA PRO A 104 23.64 13.10 2.40
C PRO A 104 22.73 12.03 3.00
N PRO A 105 23.29 10.88 3.42
CA PRO A 105 22.51 9.81 4.03
C PRO A 105 21.88 10.27 5.34
N GLY A 106 20.60 9.95 5.55
CA GLY A 106 19.88 10.31 6.77
C GLY A 106 18.36 10.13 6.65
N PRO A 107 17.58 10.66 7.61
CA PRO A 107 16.11 10.58 7.62
C PRO A 107 15.46 11.07 6.33
N VAL A 108 16.09 12.05 5.66
CA VAL A 108 15.65 12.63 4.39
C VAL A 108 15.48 11.60 3.28
N TYR A 109 16.25 10.49 3.27
CA TYR A 109 16.07 9.42 2.27
C TYR A 109 14.69 8.78 2.42
N GLY A 110 14.30 8.48 3.66
CA GLY A 110 13.00 7.90 3.94
C GLY A 110 11.86 8.84 3.56
N GLU A 111 12.03 10.15 3.74
CA GLU A 111 11.05 11.16 3.34
C GLU A 111 10.90 11.23 1.82
N ILE A 112 12.01 11.33 1.10
CA ILE A 112 12.01 11.34 -0.37
C ILE A 112 11.36 10.07 -0.92
N LEU A 113 11.79 8.88 -0.46
CA LEU A 113 11.26 7.61 -0.95
C LEU A 113 9.76 7.44 -0.60
N ARG A 114 9.31 7.92 0.56
CA ARG A 114 7.88 7.92 0.92
C ARG A 114 7.06 8.82 0.00
N ASP A 115 7.58 9.99 -0.34
CA ASP A 115 6.87 10.94 -1.20
C ASP A 115 6.84 10.47 -2.65
N LEU A 116 7.92 9.84 -3.14
CA LEU A 116 7.91 9.16 -4.43
C LEU A 116 6.92 8.00 -4.44
N LEU A 117 6.89 7.19 -3.38
CA LEU A 117 5.93 6.09 -3.23
C LEU A 117 4.49 6.60 -3.32
N GLU A 118 4.16 7.74 -2.72
CA GLU A 118 2.84 8.36 -2.85
C GLU A 118 2.49 8.66 -4.32
N ARG A 119 3.42 9.28 -5.06
CA ARG A 119 3.22 9.63 -6.47
C ARG A 119 3.05 8.40 -7.37
N VAL A 120 3.88 7.37 -7.20
CA VAL A 120 3.77 6.13 -8.00
C VAL A 120 2.57 5.27 -7.60
N THR A 121 2.10 5.38 -6.34
CA THR A 121 0.86 4.75 -5.91
C THR A 121 -0.32 5.36 -6.68
N ASP A 122 -0.26 6.65 -7.00
CA ASP A 122 -1.29 7.32 -7.79
C ASP A 122 -1.17 6.96 -9.27
N ASP A 123 0.04 7.09 -9.82
CA ASP A 123 0.36 6.76 -11.21
C ASP A 123 1.57 5.82 -11.29
N PRO A 124 1.34 4.49 -11.43
CA PRO A 124 2.41 3.51 -11.54
C PRO A 124 3.33 3.70 -12.75
N SER A 125 2.91 4.45 -13.78
CA SER A 125 3.75 4.71 -14.95
C SER A 125 4.96 5.59 -14.64
N LEU A 126 4.93 6.31 -13.51
CA LEU A 126 6.03 7.12 -13.02
C LEU A 126 7.17 6.29 -12.40
N ASN A 127 6.96 4.99 -12.16
CA ASN A 127 7.92 4.12 -11.49
C ASN A 127 9.02 3.63 -12.45
N ASP A 128 9.70 4.56 -13.10
CA ASP A 128 10.92 4.31 -13.85
C ASP A 128 12.07 5.12 -13.26
N ARG A 129 13.28 4.60 -13.45
CA ARG A 129 14.48 5.16 -12.82
C ARG A 129 14.73 6.62 -13.23
N GLU A 130 14.50 6.98 -14.48
CA GLU A 130 14.83 8.31 -15.01
C GLU A 130 13.84 9.35 -14.50
N THR A 131 12.54 9.07 -14.59
CA THR A 131 11.48 9.93 -14.07
C THR A 131 11.60 10.14 -12.57
N LEU A 132 11.82 9.08 -11.79
CA LEU A 132 11.99 9.22 -10.33
C LEU A 132 13.24 10.04 -9.99
N MET A 133 14.35 9.84 -10.69
CA MET A 133 15.55 10.64 -10.47
C MET A 133 15.35 12.12 -10.83
N GLY A 134 14.61 12.42 -11.90
CA GLY A 134 14.22 13.78 -12.25
C GLY A 134 13.40 14.45 -11.16
N MET A 135 12.39 13.75 -10.62
CA MET A 135 11.57 14.27 -9.51
C MET A 135 12.38 14.54 -8.24
N VAL A 136 13.40 13.71 -7.95
CA VAL A 136 14.28 13.96 -6.81
C VAL A 136 15.13 15.22 -7.03
N ALA A 137 15.70 15.38 -8.23
CA ALA A 137 16.51 16.55 -8.55
C ALA A 137 15.71 17.87 -8.47
N GLU A 138 14.49 17.88 -9.01
CA GLU A 138 13.56 19.02 -8.89
C GLU A 138 13.29 19.36 -7.42
N ARG A 139 12.94 18.36 -6.60
CA ARG A 139 12.68 18.56 -5.17
C ARG A 139 13.89 19.13 -4.41
N VAL A 140 15.10 18.68 -4.70
CA VAL A 140 16.32 19.20 -4.05
C VAL A 140 16.55 20.65 -4.43
N SER A 141 16.26 21.01 -5.69
CA SER A 141 16.36 22.39 -6.18
C SER A 141 15.38 23.32 -5.45
N ASP A 142 14.13 22.89 -5.28
CA ASP A 142 13.08 23.66 -4.59
C ASP A 142 13.33 23.84 -3.09
N ALA A 143 14.17 22.99 -2.48
CA ALA A 143 14.49 23.06 -1.05
C ALA A 143 15.64 24.03 -0.72
N GLU A 144 16.38 24.48 -1.74
CA GLU A 144 17.48 25.45 -1.62
C GLU A 144 17.04 26.91 -1.83
N GLU A 145 15.79 27.13 -2.27
CA GLU A 145 15.13 28.44 -2.46
C GLU A 145 14.31 28.89 -1.25
#